data_AF-A0A4V2STY0-F1
#
_entry.id   AF-A0A4V2STY0-F1
#
_cell.length_a   1.000
_cell.length_b   1.000
_cell.length_c   1.000
_cell.angle_alpha   90.00
_cell.angle_beta   90.00
_cell.angle_gamma   90.00
#
_symmetry.space_group_name_H-M   'P 1'
#
loop_
_entity.id
_entity.type
_entity.pdbx_description
1 polymer ?
#
loop_
_entity_poly.entity_id
_entity_poly.type
_entity_poly.pdbx_seq_one_letter_code
_entity_poly.pdbx_strand_id
1 'polypeptide(L)'
;MKLTPGSKWSKHRIAAQSPELRRYLPETMLYSKAALTKLLDRHDVVFVKPVYGGGGYRIFRVQKQGEQFEVKLEHQKRVLRSLEAVHAWIESVRKGNRFLVQQGIELAVRRGRPVDIRTIVQKMESGSWEVTRLFAKTAGRNLAVTNMVIGGTASTVREYLLGIGYSAKRATAAIRLLKAMSLQIARQYGRGYANAIFGLDIGLDRSGKFWLIEVNTAPQLSIFRAGKLTSAEQRSLKLWKLHESVNRAAEKHRGSWRRSK
;
A
#
# COMPACT_ATOMS: atom_id res chain seq x y z
N MET A 1 -0.68 16.51 -20.21
CA MET A 1 0.57 16.50 -19.41
C MET A 1 0.69 15.14 -18.71
N LYS A 2 1.71 14.33 -19.05
CA LYS A 2 1.89 12.94 -18.55
C LYS A 2 2.56 12.98 -17.17
N LEU A 3 1.93 12.43 -16.14
CA LEU A 3 2.48 12.44 -14.77
C LEU A 3 3.60 11.39 -14.62
N THR A 4 4.80 11.86 -14.27
CA THR A 4 5.95 11.12 -13.70
C THR A 4 5.55 10.35 -12.43
N PRO A 5 6.37 9.42 -11.88
CA PRO A 5 5.99 8.65 -10.69
C PRO A 5 5.59 9.59 -9.54
N GLY A 6 4.28 9.70 -9.32
CA GLY A 6 3.70 10.71 -8.46
C GLY A 6 3.93 10.41 -6.99
N SER A 7 3.91 11.46 -6.18
CA SER A 7 4.01 11.36 -4.73
C SER A 7 2.87 10.50 -4.15
N LYS A 8 3.05 9.89 -2.96
CA LYS A 8 1.97 9.16 -2.28
C LYS A 8 0.73 10.04 -2.08
N TRP A 9 0.93 11.33 -1.81
CA TRP A 9 -0.14 12.30 -1.68
C TRP A 9 -0.89 12.54 -3.00
N SER A 10 -0.17 12.74 -4.10
CA SER A 10 -0.77 12.90 -5.44
C SER A 10 -1.59 11.67 -5.83
N LYS A 11 -1.03 10.48 -5.59
CA LYS A 11 -1.73 9.21 -5.84
C LYS A 11 -3.00 9.11 -4.98
N HIS A 12 -2.94 9.43 -3.69
CA HIS A 12 -4.12 9.44 -2.82
C HIS A 12 -5.21 10.39 -3.35
N ARG A 13 -4.83 11.61 -3.76
CA ARG A 13 -5.77 12.59 -4.32
C ARG A 13 -6.46 12.11 -5.60
N ILE A 14 -5.75 11.41 -6.48
CA ILE A 14 -6.34 10.86 -7.72
C ILE A 14 -7.45 9.85 -7.40
N ALA A 15 -7.23 8.97 -6.42
CA ALA A 15 -8.27 8.03 -5.99
C ALA A 15 -9.43 8.78 -5.29
N ALA A 16 -9.12 9.77 -4.45
CA ALA A 16 -10.12 10.55 -3.71
C ALA A 16 -11.02 11.42 -4.61
N GLN A 17 -10.66 11.65 -5.87
CA GLN A 17 -11.51 12.31 -6.85
C GLN A 17 -12.68 11.43 -7.33
N SER A 18 -12.59 10.09 -7.19
CA SER A 18 -13.70 9.20 -7.49
C SER A 18 -14.55 8.98 -6.23
N PRO A 19 -15.83 9.40 -6.23
CA PRO A 19 -16.75 9.16 -5.10
C PRO A 19 -16.84 7.69 -4.71
N GLU A 20 -16.81 6.79 -5.69
CA GLU A 20 -16.91 5.34 -5.49
C GLU A 20 -15.67 4.76 -4.80
N LEU A 21 -14.50 5.37 -5.03
CA LEU A 21 -13.24 4.90 -4.42
C LEU A 21 -13.01 5.46 -3.02
N ARG A 22 -13.58 6.62 -2.66
CA ARG A 22 -13.39 7.26 -1.35
C ARG A 22 -13.64 6.32 -0.18
N ARG A 23 -14.67 5.47 -0.28
CA ARG A 23 -15.02 4.50 0.78
C ARG A 23 -13.93 3.48 1.08
N TYR A 24 -13.02 3.24 0.14
CA TYR A 24 -11.91 2.29 0.28
C TYR A 24 -10.59 2.98 0.66
N LEU A 25 -10.57 4.30 0.81
CA LEU A 25 -9.35 5.03 1.13
C LEU A 25 -9.24 5.23 2.65
N PRO A 26 -8.08 4.94 3.25
CA PRO A 26 -7.81 5.37 4.63
C PRO A 26 -7.79 6.89 4.71
N GLU A 27 -8.32 7.45 5.80
CA GLU A 27 -8.21 8.90 6.04
C GLU A 27 -6.72 9.31 5.99
N THR A 28 -6.40 10.31 5.18
CA THR A 28 -5.00 10.69 4.91
C THR A 28 -4.89 12.21 4.81
N MET A 29 -3.90 12.78 5.49
CA MET A 29 -3.59 14.21 5.44
C MET A 29 -2.09 14.44 5.23
N LEU A 30 -1.71 15.58 4.67
CA LEU A 30 -0.31 16.01 4.76
C LEU A 30 0.05 16.22 6.24
N TYR A 31 1.26 15.82 6.60
CA TYR A 31 1.70 15.89 7.98
C TYR A 31 1.85 17.33 8.46
N SER A 32 1.24 17.62 9.59
CA SER A 32 1.44 18.79 10.44
C SER A 32 1.09 18.37 11.87
N LYS A 33 1.44 19.18 12.89
CA LYS A 33 1.04 18.90 14.28
C LYS A 33 -0.49 18.74 14.38
N ALA A 34 -1.23 19.69 13.81
CA ALA A 34 -2.69 19.67 13.78
C ALA A 34 -3.28 18.45 13.03
N ALA A 35 -2.67 18.04 11.91
CA ALA A 35 -3.12 16.87 11.17
C ALA A 35 -2.88 15.57 11.96
N LEU A 36 -1.74 15.47 12.65
CA LEU A 36 -1.43 14.33 13.51
C LEU A 36 -2.43 14.23 14.67
N THR A 37 -2.67 15.34 15.38
CA THR A 37 -3.67 15.43 16.45
C THR A 37 -5.04 14.99 15.95
N LYS A 38 -5.52 15.61 14.86
CA LYS A 38 -6.84 15.34 14.30
C LYS A 38 -7.06 13.87 13.94
N LEU A 39 -6.05 13.21 13.36
CA LEU A 39 -6.19 11.79 13.02
C LEU A 39 -6.09 10.89 14.26
N LEU A 40 -5.29 11.24 15.27
CA LEU A 40 -5.20 10.49 16.53
C LEU A 40 -6.42 10.66 17.44
N ASP A 41 -7.22 11.71 17.24
CA ASP A 41 -8.51 11.88 17.93
C ASP A 41 -9.61 11.01 17.31
N ARG A 42 -9.45 10.61 16.04
CA ARG A 42 -10.42 9.78 15.31
C ARG A 42 -10.02 8.31 15.25
N HIS A 43 -8.73 8.03 15.32
CA HIS A 43 -8.16 6.69 15.11
C HIS A 43 -7.07 6.41 16.12
N ASP A 44 -7.14 5.25 16.78
CA ASP A 44 -6.14 4.85 17.79
C ASP A 44 -4.75 4.63 17.21
N VAL A 45 -4.67 4.30 15.92
CA VAL A 45 -3.42 4.04 15.21
C VAL A 45 -3.34 4.90 13.98
N VAL A 46 -2.21 5.57 13.80
CA VAL A 46 -1.88 6.29 12.56
C VAL A 46 -0.46 5.96 12.10
N PHE A 47 -0.25 6.05 10.80
CA PHE A 47 1.06 5.93 10.18
C PHE A 47 1.52 7.29 9.65
N VAL A 48 2.71 7.72 10.08
CA VAL A 48 3.37 8.92 9.54
C VAL A 48 4.50 8.48 8.62
N LYS A 49 4.40 8.81 7.33
CA LYS A 49 5.31 8.29 6.29
C LYS A 49 5.75 9.36 5.29
N PRO A 50 6.94 9.23 4.70
CA PRO A 50 7.40 10.11 3.64
C PRO A 50 6.45 10.16 2.44
N VAL A 51 6.20 11.36 1.93
CA VAL A 51 5.42 11.61 0.71
C VAL A 51 6.09 11.00 -0.52
N TYR A 52 7.43 10.99 -0.54
CA TYR A 52 8.27 10.37 -1.57
C TYR A 52 9.02 9.14 -1.02
N GLY A 53 9.60 8.31 -1.89
CA GLY A 53 10.31 7.09 -1.48
C GLY A 53 9.40 5.85 -1.37
N GLY A 54 10.01 4.71 -1.02
CA GLY A 54 9.34 3.41 -0.94
C GLY A 54 10.14 2.40 -0.11
N GLY A 55 9.63 1.17 0.03
CA GLY A 55 10.34 0.08 0.72
C GLY A 55 10.10 -0.01 2.24
N GLY A 56 9.24 0.84 2.81
CA GLY A 56 8.84 0.74 4.22
C GLY A 56 9.70 1.54 5.22
N TYR A 57 10.69 2.30 4.75
CA TYR A 57 11.61 3.08 5.60
C TYR A 57 11.00 4.37 6.12
N ARG A 58 11.49 4.81 7.29
CA ARG A 58 11.07 6.07 7.95
C ARG A 58 9.56 6.19 8.16
N ILE A 59 8.89 5.04 8.35
CA ILE A 59 7.46 4.99 8.66
C ILE A 59 7.33 4.90 10.17
N PHE A 60 6.72 5.92 10.75
CA PHE A 60 6.26 5.88 12.14
C PHE A 60 4.90 5.20 12.20
N ARG A 61 4.75 4.26 13.13
CA ARG A 61 3.44 3.84 13.64
C ARG A 61 3.25 4.50 14.99
N VAL A 62 2.27 5.38 15.09
CA VAL A 62 1.89 6.04 16.34
C VAL A 62 0.57 5.40 16.79
N GLN A 63 0.55 4.87 18.00
CA GLN A 63 -0.64 4.32 18.64
C GLN A 63 -0.93 5.07 19.93
N LYS A 64 -2.12 5.66 20.03
CA LYS A 64 -2.63 6.27 21.25
C LYS A 64 -3.05 5.17 22.23
N GLN A 65 -2.64 5.27 23.49
CA GLN A 65 -2.94 4.34 24.58
C GLN A 65 -3.28 5.17 25.82
N GLY A 66 -4.55 5.58 25.94
CA GLY A 66 -4.96 6.56 26.94
C GLY A 66 -4.22 7.89 26.72
N GLU A 67 -3.47 8.33 27.74
CA GLU A 67 -2.68 9.56 27.71
C GLU A 67 -1.26 9.37 27.14
N GLN A 68 -0.88 8.13 26.81
CA GLN A 68 0.45 7.81 26.28
C GLN A 68 0.38 7.44 24.80
N PHE A 69 1.55 7.49 24.16
CA PHE A 69 1.72 7.16 22.76
C PHE A 69 2.82 6.11 22.61
N GLU A 70 2.45 4.92 22.15
CA GLU A 70 3.43 3.96 21.63
C GLU A 70 3.83 4.39 20.22
N VAL A 71 5.09 4.75 20.03
CA VAL A 71 5.63 5.16 18.73
C VAL A 71 6.69 4.16 18.30
N LYS A 72 6.50 3.55 17.12
CA LYS A 72 7.45 2.63 16.50
C LYS A 72 8.01 3.24 15.23
N LEU A 73 9.32 3.13 15.06
CA LEU A 73 10.06 3.51 13.87
C LEU A 73 11.09 2.42 13.58
N GLU A 74 10.87 1.63 12.54
CA GLU A 74 11.77 0.52 12.18
C GLU A 74 11.98 -0.44 13.38
N HIS A 75 13.19 -0.52 13.93
CA HIS A 75 13.50 -1.35 15.12
C HIS A 75 13.37 -0.59 16.44
N GLN A 76 13.13 0.72 16.40
CA GLN A 76 12.97 1.55 17.59
C GLN A 76 11.51 1.57 18.03
N LYS A 77 11.29 1.40 19.33
CA LYS A 77 10.00 1.59 20.00
C LYS A 77 10.21 2.54 21.17
N ARG A 78 9.35 3.55 21.29
CA ARG A 78 9.31 4.46 22.44
C ARG A 78 7.88 4.58 22.94
N VAL A 79 7.72 4.74 24.24
CA VAL A 79 6.47 5.18 24.85
C VAL A 79 6.67 6.64 25.25
N LEU A 80 5.84 7.53 24.71
CA LEU A 80 5.92 8.97 24.92
C LEU A 80 4.68 9.45 25.64
N ARG A 81 4.83 10.37 26.60
CA ARG A 81 3.75 10.85 27.46
C ARG A 81 3.04 12.12 26.95
N SER A 82 3.47 12.65 25.80
CA SER A 82 2.84 13.82 25.19
C SER A 82 2.91 13.76 23.68
N LEU A 83 1.92 14.38 23.02
CA LEU A 83 1.88 14.47 21.57
C LEU A 83 2.99 15.39 21.04
N GLU A 84 3.42 16.37 21.83
CA GLU A 84 4.58 17.21 21.59
C GLU A 84 5.86 16.39 21.45
N ALA A 85 6.08 15.41 22.33
CA ALA A 85 7.24 14.53 22.26
C ALA A 85 7.18 13.63 21.01
N VAL A 86 5.98 13.14 20.65
CA VAL A 86 5.77 12.39 19.39
C VAL A 86 6.14 13.26 18.19
N HIS A 87 5.65 14.50 18.16
CA HIS A 87 5.92 15.46 17.10
C HIS A 87 7.42 15.76 16.98
N ALA A 88 8.10 16.02 18.10
CA ALA A 88 9.53 16.28 18.14
C ALA A 88 10.36 15.11 17.57
N TRP A 89 10.00 13.86 17.91
CA TRP A 89 10.69 12.70 17.35
C TRP A 89 10.45 12.54 15.83
N ILE A 90 9.22 12.80 15.36
CA ILE A 90 8.94 12.79 13.93
C ILE A 90 9.75 13.88 13.21
N GLU A 91 9.82 15.10 13.76
CA GLU A 91 10.59 16.21 13.17
C GLU A 91 12.09 15.90 13.10
N SER A 92 12.67 15.33 14.16
CA SER A 92 14.09 14.97 14.22
C SER A 92 14.48 13.97 13.13
N VAL A 93 13.55 13.09 12.75
CA VAL A 93 13.73 12.13 11.66
C VAL A 93 13.37 12.74 10.32
N ARG A 94 12.31 13.53 10.19
CA ARG A 94 11.86 14.06 8.89
C ARG A 94 12.85 15.07 8.32
N LYS A 95 13.55 15.85 9.16
CA LYS A 95 14.56 16.85 8.75
C LYS A 95 14.06 17.73 7.60
N GLY A 96 12.89 18.37 7.78
CA GLY A 96 12.24 19.23 6.78
C GLY A 96 11.52 18.52 5.62
N ASN A 97 11.71 17.21 5.44
CA ASN A 97 11.07 16.49 4.34
C ASN A 97 9.54 16.41 4.50
N ARG A 98 8.82 16.32 3.38
CA ARG A 98 7.35 16.20 3.37
C ARG A 98 6.90 14.80 3.77
N PHE A 99 6.06 14.74 4.80
CA PHE A 99 5.44 13.51 5.30
C PHE A 99 3.91 13.63 5.16
N LEU A 100 3.23 12.50 5.26
CA LEU A 100 1.78 12.41 5.39
C LEU A 100 1.45 11.61 6.65
N VAL A 101 0.28 11.87 7.23
CA VAL A 101 -0.32 11.07 8.30
C VAL A 101 -1.52 10.33 7.71
N GLN A 102 -1.63 9.04 7.99
CA GLN A 102 -2.66 8.17 7.43
C GLN A 102 -3.23 7.28 8.53
N GLN A 103 -4.55 7.08 8.52
CA GLN A 103 -5.25 6.12 9.36
C GLN A 103 -4.58 4.74 9.30
N GLY A 104 -4.33 4.15 10.47
CA GLY A 104 -3.93 2.76 10.61
C GLY A 104 -5.12 1.83 10.40
N ILE A 105 -4.96 0.83 9.56
CA ILE A 105 -5.99 -0.18 9.29
C ILE A 105 -5.67 -1.43 10.09
N GLU A 106 -6.64 -1.90 10.89
CA GLU A 106 -6.58 -3.19 11.56
C GLU A 106 -6.85 -4.31 10.57
N LEU A 107 -5.79 -4.76 9.91
CA LEU A 107 -5.86 -5.83 8.93
C LEU A 107 -6.31 -7.15 9.59
N ALA A 108 -7.13 -7.89 8.86
CA ALA A 108 -7.37 -9.29 9.14
C ALA A 108 -6.03 -10.05 9.07
N VAL A 109 -5.85 -10.97 10.01
CA VAL A 109 -4.60 -11.69 10.21
C VAL A 109 -4.77 -13.16 9.85
N ARG A 110 -3.74 -13.76 9.25
CA ARG A 110 -3.65 -15.21 9.05
C ARG A 110 -2.59 -15.78 9.96
N ARG A 111 -3.00 -16.63 10.91
CA ARG A 111 -2.12 -17.20 11.95
C ARG A 111 -1.37 -16.09 12.72
N GLY A 112 -2.10 -15.07 13.17
CA GLY A 112 -1.56 -13.94 13.94
C GLY A 112 -0.70 -12.94 13.15
N ARG A 113 -0.58 -13.09 11.83
CA ARG A 113 0.27 -12.22 11.00
C ARG A 113 -0.56 -11.36 10.04
N PRO A 114 -0.26 -10.06 9.90
CA PRO A 114 -0.92 -9.19 8.93
C PRO A 114 -0.79 -9.71 7.50
N VAL A 115 -1.84 -9.52 6.72
CA VAL A 115 -1.90 -9.89 5.31
C VAL A 115 -2.35 -8.69 4.49
N ASP A 116 -1.64 -8.40 3.40
CA ASP A 116 -2.14 -7.54 2.34
C ASP A 116 -2.31 -8.35 1.04
N ILE A 117 -3.13 -7.82 0.14
CA ILE A 117 -3.43 -8.44 -1.13
C ILE A 117 -2.79 -7.57 -2.22
N ARG A 118 -1.85 -8.16 -2.96
CA ARG A 118 -1.30 -7.53 -4.16
C ARG A 118 -2.16 -7.90 -5.35
N THR A 119 -2.66 -6.86 -6.02
CA THR A 119 -3.34 -6.99 -7.32
C THR A 119 -2.47 -6.35 -8.39
N ILE A 120 -2.17 -7.08 -9.47
CA ILE A 120 -1.59 -6.50 -10.68
C ILE A 120 -2.73 -6.31 -11.67
N VAL A 121 -2.88 -5.07 -12.12
CA VAL A 121 -3.84 -4.69 -13.16
C VAL A 121 -3.09 -4.16 -14.37
N GLN A 122 -3.56 -4.53 -15.56
CA GLN A 122 -2.91 -4.22 -16.82
C GLN A 122 -3.92 -3.70 -17.84
N LYS A 123 -3.51 -2.71 -18.63
CA LYS A 123 -4.22 -2.24 -19.81
C LYS A 123 -3.88 -3.14 -21.00
N MET A 124 -4.92 -3.68 -21.62
CA MET A 124 -4.84 -4.57 -22.78
C MET A 124 -4.69 -3.76 -24.07
N GLU A 125 -4.35 -4.43 -25.17
CA GLU A 125 -4.22 -3.80 -26.50
C GLU A 125 -5.54 -3.19 -26.98
N SER A 126 -6.67 -3.82 -26.62
CA SER A 126 -8.02 -3.27 -26.80
C SER A 126 -8.29 -2.00 -26.00
N GLY A 127 -7.39 -1.61 -25.09
CA GLY A 127 -7.55 -0.49 -24.18
C GLY A 127 -8.33 -0.80 -22.90
N SER A 128 -8.90 -2.00 -22.77
CA SER A 128 -9.57 -2.46 -21.54
C SER A 128 -8.56 -2.70 -20.41
N TRP A 129 -9.01 -2.62 -19.16
CA TRP A 129 -8.20 -3.00 -17.99
C TRP A 129 -8.58 -4.39 -17.52
N GLU A 130 -7.57 -5.19 -17.15
CA GLU A 130 -7.74 -6.55 -16.63
C GLU A 130 -6.92 -6.78 -15.36
N VAL A 131 -7.38 -7.68 -14.49
CA VAL A 131 -6.63 -8.16 -13.32
C VAL A 131 -5.80 -9.36 -13.77
N THR A 132 -4.50 -9.18 -13.95
CA THR A 132 -3.61 -10.23 -14.47
C THR A 132 -3.02 -11.11 -13.36
N ARG A 133 -2.90 -10.57 -12.14
CA ARG A 133 -2.45 -11.35 -10.98
C ARG A 133 -3.09 -10.85 -9.70
N LEU A 134 -3.38 -11.79 -8.81
CA LEU A 134 -3.97 -11.52 -7.51
C LEU A 134 -3.44 -12.52 -6.48
N PHE A 135 -2.82 -12.04 -5.41
CA PHE A 135 -2.26 -12.91 -4.36
C PHE A 135 -2.20 -12.21 -3.00
N ALA A 136 -2.31 -13.00 -1.94
CA ALA A 136 -2.19 -12.54 -0.56
C ALA A 136 -0.74 -12.74 -0.07
N LYS A 137 -0.13 -11.69 0.47
CA LYS A 137 1.21 -11.73 1.07
C LYS A 137 1.04 -11.69 2.58
N THR A 138 1.40 -12.78 3.25
CA THR A 138 1.45 -12.80 4.72
C THR A 138 2.80 -12.24 5.16
N ALA A 139 2.80 -11.28 6.09
CA ALA A 139 4.03 -10.72 6.64
C ALA A 139 4.93 -11.81 7.25
N GLY A 140 6.25 -11.57 7.25
CA GLY A 140 7.20 -12.35 8.03
C GLY A 140 6.86 -12.30 9.53
N ARG A 141 7.38 -13.24 10.32
CA ARG A 141 7.18 -13.24 11.79
C ARG A 141 7.65 -11.90 12.37
N ASN A 142 6.86 -11.29 13.27
CA ASN A 142 7.15 -10.04 13.98
C ASN A 142 7.32 -8.78 13.12
N LEU A 143 6.85 -8.75 11.86
CA LEU A 143 6.92 -7.57 11.00
C LEU A 143 5.58 -6.84 10.90
N ALA A 144 5.62 -5.51 11.06
CA ALA A 144 4.47 -4.63 10.85
C ALA A 144 4.16 -4.36 9.37
N VAL A 145 5.06 -4.75 8.45
CA VAL A 145 4.94 -4.52 7.01
C VAL A 145 5.10 -5.84 6.23
N THR A 146 4.27 -6.00 5.20
CA THR A 146 4.12 -7.17 4.33
C THR A 146 5.11 -7.18 3.16
N ASN A 147 6.32 -6.67 3.37
CA ASN A 147 7.33 -6.61 2.31
C ASN A 147 7.89 -8.03 2.03
N MET A 148 7.60 -8.60 0.85
CA MET A 148 7.98 -9.99 0.50
C MET A 148 9.48 -10.26 0.57
N VAL A 149 10.32 -9.22 0.50
CA VAL A 149 11.78 -9.34 0.60
C VAL A 149 12.21 -9.78 2.01
N ILE A 150 11.35 -9.64 3.03
CA ILE A 150 11.66 -10.00 4.43
C ILE A 150 10.76 -11.16 4.88
N GLY A 151 10.98 -12.36 4.34
CA GLY A 151 10.44 -13.62 4.89
C GLY A 151 8.92 -13.80 4.83
N GLY A 152 8.22 -13.07 3.94
CA GLY A 152 6.78 -13.23 3.73
C GLY A 152 6.42 -14.44 2.87
N THR A 153 5.25 -15.03 3.09
CA THR A 153 4.73 -16.14 2.26
C THR A 153 3.61 -15.65 1.35
N ALA A 154 3.62 -16.05 0.08
CA ALA A 154 2.53 -15.79 -0.85
C ALA A 154 1.53 -16.96 -0.86
N SER A 155 0.23 -16.66 -0.95
CA SER A 155 -0.85 -17.62 -1.15
C SER A 155 -1.90 -17.04 -2.09
N THR A 156 -2.79 -17.88 -2.60
CA THR A 156 -3.95 -17.37 -3.33
C THR A 156 -4.85 -16.59 -2.38
N VAL A 157 -5.60 -15.60 -2.91
CA VAL A 157 -6.57 -14.87 -2.08
C VAL A 157 -7.68 -15.79 -1.58
N ARG A 158 -8.02 -16.86 -2.33
CA ARG A 158 -9.01 -17.84 -1.90
C ARG A 158 -8.52 -18.59 -0.65
N GLU A 159 -7.30 -19.13 -0.67
CA GLU A 159 -6.71 -19.81 0.50
C GLU A 159 -6.59 -18.88 1.70
N TYR A 160 -6.22 -17.61 1.47
CA TYR A 160 -6.19 -16.62 2.54
C TYR A 160 -7.57 -16.43 3.16
N LEU A 161 -8.60 -16.15 2.36
CA LEU A 161 -9.97 -15.91 2.83
C LEU A 161 -10.55 -17.12 3.55
N LEU A 162 -10.41 -18.32 2.98
CA LEU A 162 -10.82 -19.56 3.64
C LEU A 162 -10.07 -19.76 4.97
N GLY A 163 -8.77 -19.48 4.98
CA GLY A 163 -7.92 -19.60 6.16
C GLY A 163 -8.18 -18.59 7.27
N ILE A 164 -8.99 -17.55 7.01
CA ILE A 164 -9.50 -16.61 8.04
C ILE A 164 -11.01 -16.82 8.30
N GLY A 165 -11.58 -17.97 7.90
CA GLY A 165 -12.93 -18.38 8.26
C GLY A 165 -14.04 -17.97 7.27
N TYR A 166 -13.72 -17.49 6.07
CA TYR A 166 -14.77 -17.25 5.07
C TYR A 166 -15.31 -18.56 4.53
N SER A 167 -16.62 -18.66 4.32
CA SER A 167 -17.20 -19.73 3.51
C SER A 167 -16.77 -19.61 2.04
N ALA A 168 -16.83 -20.71 1.29
CA ALA A 168 -16.49 -20.70 -0.14
C ALA A 168 -17.30 -19.66 -0.93
N LYS A 169 -18.60 -19.52 -0.65
CA LYS A 169 -19.49 -18.53 -1.26
C LYS A 169 -19.04 -17.09 -0.93
N ARG A 170 -18.78 -16.81 0.36
CA ARG A 170 -18.31 -15.49 0.80
C ARG A 170 -16.94 -15.13 0.21
N ALA A 171 -16.03 -16.10 0.15
CA ALA A 171 -14.71 -15.91 -0.47
C ALA A 171 -14.82 -15.57 -1.96
N THR A 172 -15.67 -16.29 -2.72
CA THR A 172 -15.93 -15.98 -4.13
C THR A 172 -16.51 -14.57 -4.32
N ALA A 173 -17.48 -14.18 -3.49
CA ALA A 173 -18.05 -12.84 -3.55
C ALA A 173 -17.03 -11.74 -3.24
N ALA A 174 -16.18 -11.94 -2.22
CA ALA A 174 -15.12 -11.01 -1.85
C ALA A 174 -14.06 -10.85 -2.96
N ILE A 175 -13.65 -11.96 -3.60
CA ILE A 175 -12.72 -11.92 -4.75
C ILE A 175 -13.33 -11.16 -5.93
N ARG A 176 -14.63 -11.35 -6.21
CA ARG A 176 -15.33 -10.61 -7.27
C ARG A 176 -15.34 -9.11 -6.99
N LEU A 177 -15.68 -8.71 -5.75
CA LEU A 177 -15.65 -7.31 -5.32
C LEU A 177 -14.25 -6.72 -5.44
N LEU A 178 -13.23 -7.45 -4.99
CA LEU A 178 -11.83 -7.04 -5.05
C LEU A 178 -11.35 -6.80 -6.49
N LYS A 179 -11.70 -7.69 -7.42
CA LYS A 179 -11.41 -7.52 -8.85
C LYS A 179 -12.10 -6.28 -9.41
N ALA A 180 -13.40 -6.11 -9.14
CA ALA A 180 -14.16 -4.96 -9.60
C ALA A 180 -13.57 -3.63 -9.10
N MET A 181 -13.28 -3.56 -7.79
CA MET A 181 -12.62 -2.40 -7.17
C MET A 181 -11.25 -2.11 -7.81
N SER A 182 -10.46 -3.16 -8.06
CA SER A 182 -9.13 -3.04 -8.66
C SER A 182 -9.19 -2.48 -10.09
N LEU A 183 -10.19 -2.89 -10.88
CA LEU A 183 -10.44 -2.35 -12.22
C LEU A 183 -10.94 -0.89 -12.18
N GLN A 184 -11.78 -0.54 -11.21
CA GLN A 184 -12.19 0.86 -11.00
C GLN A 184 -10.99 1.76 -10.67
N ILE A 185 -10.11 1.30 -9.77
CA ILE A 185 -8.85 1.98 -9.45
C ILE A 185 -8.01 2.13 -10.73
N ALA A 186 -7.79 1.04 -11.48
CA ALA A 186 -6.99 1.08 -12.70
C ALA A 186 -7.50 2.12 -13.72
N ARG A 187 -8.82 2.18 -13.94
CA ARG A 187 -9.46 3.18 -14.81
C ARG A 187 -9.25 4.61 -14.30
N GLN A 188 -9.43 4.84 -13.00
CA GLN A 188 -9.24 6.17 -12.41
C GLN A 188 -7.81 6.67 -12.56
N TYR A 189 -6.81 5.82 -12.31
CA TYR A 189 -5.40 6.18 -12.49
C TYR A 189 -5.01 6.27 -13.97
N GLY A 190 -5.57 5.41 -14.83
CA GLY A 190 -5.32 5.40 -16.27
C GLY A 190 -5.79 6.66 -17.01
N ARG A 191 -6.62 7.51 -16.38
CA ARG A 191 -6.98 8.85 -16.89
C ARG A 191 -5.83 9.85 -16.76
N GLY A 192 -4.99 9.71 -15.73
CA GLY A 192 -3.89 10.66 -15.43
C GLY A 192 -2.48 10.12 -15.67
N TYR A 193 -2.31 8.79 -15.66
CA TYR A 193 -1.05 8.11 -15.88
C TYR A 193 -1.04 7.38 -17.22
N ALA A 194 0.08 7.48 -17.94
CA ALA A 194 0.31 6.74 -19.18
C ALA A 194 0.72 5.27 -18.94
N ASN A 195 0.94 4.89 -17.68
CA ASN A 195 1.34 3.53 -17.30
C ASN A 195 0.27 2.52 -17.71
N ALA A 196 0.71 1.42 -18.32
CA ALA A 196 -0.17 0.31 -18.69
C ALA A 196 -0.30 -0.75 -17.58
N ILE A 197 0.44 -0.62 -16.47
CA ILE A 197 0.44 -1.58 -15.37
C ILE A 197 0.42 -0.84 -14.04
N PHE A 198 -0.45 -1.27 -13.12
CA PHE A 198 -0.42 -0.85 -11.72
C PHE A 198 -0.35 -2.06 -10.79
N GLY A 199 0.38 -1.91 -9.69
CA GLY A 199 0.34 -2.84 -8.56
C GLY A 199 -0.38 -2.20 -7.39
N LEU A 200 -1.52 -2.77 -7.01
CA LEU A 200 -2.36 -2.28 -5.93
C LEU A 200 -2.07 -3.10 -4.67
N ASP A 201 -1.70 -2.43 -3.58
CA ASP A 201 -1.62 -3.03 -2.25
C ASP A 201 -2.92 -2.72 -1.51
N ILE A 202 -3.69 -3.79 -1.25
CA ILE A 202 -5.05 -3.71 -0.70
C ILE A 202 -5.10 -4.47 0.62
N GLY A 203 -5.58 -3.83 1.67
CA GLY A 203 -5.86 -4.45 2.95
C GLY A 203 -7.30 -4.99 3.01
N LEU A 204 -7.50 -6.03 3.81
CA LEU A 204 -8.82 -6.48 4.26
C LEU A 204 -8.84 -6.28 5.78
N ASP A 205 -9.79 -5.51 6.31
CA ASP A 205 -9.92 -5.36 7.76
C ASP A 205 -10.73 -6.49 8.40
N ARG A 206 -10.80 -6.49 9.73
CA ARG A 206 -11.54 -7.50 10.52
C ARG A 206 -13.05 -7.53 10.25
N SER A 207 -13.64 -6.42 9.78
CA SER A 207 -15.05 -6.35 9.39
C SER A 207 -15.32 -6.94 8.00
N GLY A 208 -14.27 -7.19 7.22
CA GLY A 208 -14.37 -7.65 5.84
C GLY A 208 -14.41 -6.52 4.81
N LYS A 209 -14.06 -5.29 5.21
CA LYS A 209 -13.96 -4.14 4.29
C LYS A 209 -12.56 -4.08 3.68
N PHE A 210 -12.52 -3.81 2.38
CA PHE A 210 -11.28 -3.58 1.64
C PHE A 210 -10.78 -2.14 1.80
N TRP A 211 -9.47 -1.97 1.82
CA TRP A 211 -8.79 -0.68 1.90
C TRP A 211 -7.67 -0.60 0.87
N LEU A 212 -7.67 0.43 0.02
CA LEU A 212 -6.56 0.71 -0.87
C LEU A 212 -5.45 1.41 -0.08
N ILE A 213 -4.39 0.66 0.24
CA ILE A 213 -3.26 1.15 1.04
C ILE A 213 -2.28 1.92 0.16
N GLU A 214 -1.92 1.36 -1.00
CA GLU A 214 -0.98 1.98 -1.93
C GLU A 214 -1.22 1.57 -3.39
N VAL A 215 -1.00 2.51 -4.31
CA VAL A 215 -0.88 2.25 -5.75
C VAL A 215 0.57 2.39 -6.17
N ASN A 216 1.13 1.34 -6.75
CA ASN A 216 2.46 1.31 -7.35
C ASN A 216 2.34 1.48 -8.87
N THR A 217 2.83 2.59 -9.41
CA THR A 217 2.84 2.88 -10.86
C THR A 217 3.95 2.16 -11.62
N ALA A 218 4.96 1.67 -10.91
CA ALA A 218 5.99 0.78 -11.41
C ALA A 218 6.13 -0.40 -10.42
N PRO A 219 5.20 -1.38 -10.46
CA PRO A 219 5.26 -2.53 -9.57
C PRO A 219 6.41 -3.44 -9.95
N GLN A 220 7.07 -4.03 -8.95
CA GLN A 220 8.00 -5.12 -9.21
C GLN A 220 7.21 -6.36 -9.63
N LEU A 221 7.65 -6.97 -10.73
CA LEU A 221 7.03 -8.15 -11.33
C LEU A 221 7.81 -9.45 -11.05
N SER A 222 8.76 -9.42 -10.11
CA SER A 222 9.56 -10.59 -9.70
C SER A 222 8.70 -11.77 -9.20
N ILE A 223 7.45 -11.53 -8.80
CA ILE A 223 6.46 -12.57 -8.46
C ILE A 223 6.16 -13.52 -9.63
N PHE A 224 6.37 -13.08 -10.88
CA PHE A 224 6.17 -13.90 -12.08
C PHE A 224 7.29 -14.93 -12.32
N ARG A 225 8.24 -15.12 -11.41
CA ARG A 225 9.40 -16.01 -11.64
C ARG A 225 9.19 -17.48 -11.27
N ALA A 226 8.07 -17.86 -10.64
CA ALA A 226 7.80 -19.24 -10.23
C ALA A 226 6.68 -19.87 -11.08
N GLY A 227 7.06 -20.73 -12.02
CA GLY A 227 6.14 -21.57 -12.82
C GLY A 227 5.92 -21.14 -14.29
N LYS A 228 5.15 -21.93 -15.05
CA LYS A 228 4.70 -21.57 -16.41
C LYS A 228 3.82 -20.33 -16.33
N LEU A 229 4.26 -19.28 -17.00
CA LEU A 229 3.53 -18.02 -17.09
C LEU A 229 2.32 -18.14 -17.99
N THR A 230 1.19 -17.60 -17.53
CA THR A 230 0.05 -17.34 -18.42
C THR A 230 0.40 -16.28 -19.47
N SER A 231 -0.32 -16.26 -20.59
CA SER A 231 -0.11 -15.25 -21.65
C SER A 231 -0.22 -13.81 -21.13
N ALA A 232 -1.11 -13.57 -20.15
CA ALA A 232 -1.26 -12.28 -19.49
C ALA A 232 -0.01 -11.87 -18.69
N GLU A 233 0.62 -12.80 -17.98
CA GLU A 233 1.82 -12.55 -17.19
C GLU A 233 3.06 -12.34 -18.07
N GLN A 234 3.21 -13.11 -19.14
CA GLN A 234 4.27 -12.90 -20.14
C GLN A 234 4.17 -11.49 -20.75
N ARG A 235 2.94 -11.05 -21.06
CA ARG A 235 2.67 -9.70 -21.56
C ARG A 235 2.96 -8.63 -20.53
N SER A 236 2.59 -8.84 -19.26
CA SER A 236 2.95 -7.93 -18.16
C SER A 236 4.46 -7.72 -18.10
N LEU A 237 5.26 -8.80 -18.21
CA LEU A 237 6.72 -8.70 -18.25
C LEU A 237 7.23 -7.94 -19.48
N LYS A 238 6.66 -8.19 -20.67
CA LYS A 238 7.03 -7.49 -21.91
C LYS A 238 6.77 -5.98 -21.81
N LEU A 239 5.58 -5.57 -21.36
CA LEU A 239 5.25 -4.14 -21.21
C LEU A 239 6.09 -3.48 -20.11
N TRP A 240 6.36 -4.18 -19.02
CA TRP A 240 7.23 -3.66 -17.97
C TRP A 240 8.64 -3.39 -18.48
N LYS A 241 9.18 -4.29 -19.32
CA LYS A 241 10.45 -4.09 -20.05
C LYS A 241 10.37 -2.94 -21.07
N LEU A 242 9.26 -2.80 -21.80
CA LEU A 242 9.09 -1.70 -22.76
C LEU A 242 9.10 -0.33 -22.07
N HIS A 243 8.52 -0.24 -20.87
CA HIS A 243 8.54 0.96 -20.03
C HIS A 243 9.74 1.01 -19.07
N GLU A 244 10.79 0.23 -19.33
CA GLU A 244 11.92 0.07 -18.42
C GLU A 244 12.62 1.39 -18.09
N SER A 245 12.75 2.33 -19.03
CA SER A 245 13.35 3.66 -18.76
C SER A 245 12.55 4.45 -17.72
N VAL A 246 11.22 4.47 -17.83
CA VAL A 246 10.31 5.12 -16.87
C VAL A 246 10.31 4.37 -15.53
N ASN A 247 10.33 3.04 -15.57
CA ASN A 247 10.37 2.19 -14.37
C ASN A 247 11.70 2.34 -13.61
N ARG A 248 12.84 2.34 -14.32
CA ARG A 248 14.18 2.55 -13.75
C ARG A 248 14.34 3.95 -13.17
N ALA A 249 13.76 4.98 -13.78
CA ALA A 249 13.72 6.33 -13.19
C ALA A 249 12.95 6.34 -11.85
N ALA A 250 11.81 5.65 -11.78
CA ALA A 250 11.06 5.47 -10.54
C ALA A 250 11.85 4.69 -9.48
N GLU A 251 12.66 3.70 -9.88
CA GLU A 251 13.52 2.91 -8.99
C GLU A 251 14.78 3.67 -8.52
N LYS A 252 15.42 4.48 -9.39
CA LYS A 252 16.57 5.32 -9.03
C LYS A 252 16.21 6.33 -7.93
N HIS A 253 15.00 6.90 -7.99
CA HIS A 253 14.43 7.70 -6.90
C HIS A 253 14.16 6.91 -5.61
N ARG A 254 13.92 5.59 -5.66
CA ARG A 254 13.86 4.76 -4.44
C ARG A 254 15.25 4.53 -3.83
N GLY A 255 16.29 4.42 -4.67
CA GLY A 255 17.67 4.16 -4.26
C GLY A 255 18.40 5.35 -3.63
N SER A 256 18.16 6.59 -4.09
CA SER A 256 18.79 7.79 -3.52
C SER A 256 18.42 8.05 -2.07
N TRP A 257 17.18 7.72 -1.68
CA TRP A 257 16.69 7.80 -0.29
C TRP A 257 17.21 6.68 0.62
N ARG A 258 17.72 5.57 0.06
CA ARG A 258 18.38 4.52 0.84
C ARG A 258 19.83 4.86 1.17
N ARG A 259 20.45 5.78 0.43
CA ARG A 259 21.88 6.12 0.52
C ARG A 259 22.18 7.39 1.31
N SER A 260 21.15 8.14 1.72
CA SER A 260 21.28 9.22 2.71
C SER A 260 21.37 8.59 4.11
N LYS A 261 22.49 7.91 4.36
CA LYS A 261 22.94 7.48 5.68
C LYS A 261 23.66 8.62 6.37
#